data_AF-A0A8X6U6W4-F1
#
_entry.id   AF-A0A8X6U6W4-F1
#
_cell.length_a   1.000
_cell.length_b   1.000
_cell.length_c   1.000
_cell.angle_alpha   90.00
_cell.angle_beta   90.00
_cell.angle_gamma   90.00
#
_symmetry.space_group_name_H-M   'P 1'
#
loop_
_entity.id
_entity.type
_entity.pdbx_description
1 polymer ?
#
loop_
_entity_poly.entity_id
_entity_poly.type
_entity_poly.pdbx_seq_one_letter_code
_entity_poly.pdbx_strand_id
1 'polypeptide(L)'
;MDSSISKKLLTTTRKMTENLTAQEMDLAEEKLLKIFQNESFNEGEDFKGLLTYVDKDGLYRLKLKIIRRDDTEDFRRPIALSSNYELVH
;
A
#
# COMPACT_ATOMS: atom_id res chain seq x y z
N MET A 1 -16.72 20.22 41.42
CA MET A 1 -15.69 19.21 41.10
C MET A 1 -15.67 19.04 39.59
N ASP A 2 -14.46 18.94 39.04
CA ASP A 2 -13.94 19.56 37.82
C ASP A 2 -14.74 19.57 36.50
N SER A 3 -15.13 20.78 36.07
CA SER A 3 -15.35 21.14 34.65
C SER A 3 -14.03 21.09 33.83
N SER A 4 -12.88 20.92 34.51
CA SER A 4 -11.55 20.83 33.90
C SER A 4 -11.26 19.49 33.21
N ILE A 5 -12.00 18.41 33.53
CA ILE A 5 -11.80 17.09 32.90
C ILE A 5 -12.40 17.05 31.49
N SER A 6 -13.52 17.74 31.26
CA SER A 6 -14.18 17.76 29.95
C SER A 6 -13.39 18.54 28.89
N LYS A 7 -12.59 19.54 29.28
CA LYS A 7 -11.74 20.29 28.35
C LYS A 7 -10.46 19.55 27.94
N LYS A 8 -10.05 18.53 28.70
CA LYS A 8 -8.81 17.77 28.44
C LYS A 8 -9.00 16.57 27.50
N LEU A 9 -10.25 16.23 27.17
CA LEU A 9 -10.61 15.19 26.20
C LEU A 9 -11.05 15.77 24.83
N LEU A 10 -10.92 17.08 24.64
CA LEU A 10 -11.24 17.77 23.37
C LEU A 10 -9.99 18.21 22.60
N THR A 11 -8.81 17.89 23.10
CA THR A 11 -7.54 18.20 22.45
C THR A 11 -6.95 16.95 21.81
N THR A 12 -6.91 16.96 20.48
CA THR A 12 -6.15 16.08 19.57
C THR A 12 -6.94 15.01 18.81
N THR A 13 -8.10 15.36 18.27
CA THR A 13 -8.33 15.09 16.84
C THR A 13 -8.01 16.37 16.10
N ARG A 14 -6.71 16.58 15.82
CA ARG A 14 -6.31 17.57 14.81
C ARG A 14 -6.99 17.12 13.53
N LYS A 15 -8.07 17.79 13.15
CA LYS A 15 -8.59 17.72 11.80
C LYS A 15 -7.48 18.32 10.95
N MET A 16 -6.61 17.48 10.38
CA MET A 16 -5.58 17.94 9.44
C MET A 16 -6.34 18.43 8.20
N THR A 17 -6.61 19.73 8.15
CA THR A 17 -7.16 20.41 6.99
C THR A 17 -6.03 20.92 6.10
N GLU A 18 -4.97 20.14 5.98
CA GLU A 18 -3.84 20.39 5.09
C GLU A 18 -3.77 19.22 4.12
N ASN A 19 -3.68 19.53 2.83
CA ASN A 19 -3.54 18.52 1.79
C ASN A 19 -2.27 17.72 2.05
N LEU A 20 -2.36 16.40 1.90
CA LEU A 20 -1.19 15.53 2.00
C LEU A 20 -0.21 15.89 0.87
N THR A 21 1.06 16.01 1.23
CA THR A 21 2.13 16.18 0.24
C THR A 21 2.26 14.92 -0.61
N ALA A 22 2.78 15.05 -1.84
CA ALA A 22 3.03 13.89 -2.69
C ALA A 22 3.89 12.83 -1.98
N GLN A 23 4.91 13.27 -1.25
CA GLN A 23 5.79 12.37 -0.48
C GLN A 23 5.05 11.61 0.63
N GLU A 24 4.14 12.27 1.35
CA GLU A 24 3.31 11.60 2.35
C GLU A 24 2.37 10.58 1.70
N MET A 25 1.91 10.87 0.48
CA MET A 25 1.08 9.97 -0.31
C MET A 25 1.81 8.74 -0.80
N ASP A 26 2.98 8.92 -1.38
CA ASP A 26 3.82 7.80 -1.79
C ASP A 26 4.16 6.91 -0.58
N LEU A 27 4.51 7.52 0.56
CA LEU A 27 4.83 6.78 1.79
C LEU A 27 3.62 6.04 2.38
N ALA A 28 2.43 6.66 2.35
CA ALA A 28 1.22 6.04 2.84
C ALA A 28 0.80 4.86 1.95
N GLU A 29 0.86 5.04 0.63
CA GLU A 29 0.59 4.00 -0.35
C GLU A 29 1.53 2.81 -0.18
N GLU A 30 2.84 3.06 -0.10
CA GLU A 30 3.85 2.01 0.11
C GLU A 30 3.59 1.20 1.40
N LYS A 31 3.24 1.90 2.49
CA LYS A 31 2.90 1.25 3.77
C LYS A 31 1.66 0.38 3.66
N LEU A 32 0.60 0.88 3.03
CA LEU A 32 -0.64 0.13 2.85
C LEU A 32 -0.41 -1.12 2.00
N LEU A 33 0.33 -0.99 0.91
CA LEU A 33 0.66 -2.12 0.04
C LEU A 33 1.45 -3.21 0.79
N LYS A 34 2.42 -2.82 1.61
CA LYS A 34 3.16 -3.77 2.46
C LYS A 34 2.25 -4.51 3.44
N ILE A 35 1.34 -3.78 4.08
CA ILE A 35 0.36 -4.38 5.00
C ILE A 35 -0.50 -5.39 4.24
N PHE A 36 -1.10 -4.99 3.11
CA PHE A 36 -1.95 -5.89 2.34
C PHE A 36 -1.21 -7.13 1.83
N GLN A 37 0.01 -6.98 1.33
CA GLN A 37 0.79 -8.13 0.86
C GLN A 37 1.16 -9.08 2.02
N ASN A 38 1.57 -8.54 3.16
CA ASN A 38 1.90 -9.37 4.34
C ASN A 38 0.68 -10.08 4.91
N GLU A 39 -0.50 -9.45 4.88
CA GLU A 39 -1.76 -10.05 5.33
C GLU A 39 -2.30 -11.08 4.33
N SER A 40 -1.97 -10.91 3.05
CA SER A 40 -2.55 -11.69 1.96
C SER A 40 -1.73 -12.87 1.49
N PHE A 41 -0.41 -12.79 1.57
CA PHE A 41 0.49 -13.81 1.04
C PHE A 41 1.08 -14.63 2.18
N ASN A 42 0.93 -15.94 2.09
CA ASN A 42 1.64 -16.84 2.99
C ASN A 42 3.06 -17.09 2.47
N GLU A 43 3.95 -17.59 3.34
CA GLU A 43 5.26 -18.06 2.88
C GLU A 43 5.08 -19.16 1.82
N GLY A 44 5.58 -18.90 0.60
CA GLY A 44 5.43 -19.81 -0.53
C GLY A 44 4.14 -19.65 -1.33
N GLU A 45 3.45 -18.51 -1.22
CA GLU A 45 2.27 -18.19 -2.03
C GLU A 45 2.50 -18.52 -3.53
N ASP A 46 1.63 -19.36 -4.09
CA ASP A 46 1.59 -19.60 -5.52
C ASP A 46 0.81 -18.45 -6.17
N PHE A 47 1.53 -17.52 -6.80
CA PHE A 47 0.97 -16.43 -7.60
C PHE A 47 0.32 -16.94 -8.91
N LYS A 48 -0.33 -18.11 -8.87
CA LYS A 48 -0.98 -18.80 -10.00
C LYS A 48 0.00 -19.02 -11.16
N GLY A 49 1.25 -19.36 -10.84
CA GLY A 49 2.32 -19.52 -11.82
C GLY A 49 2.87 -18.22 -12.44
N LEU A 50 2.46 -17.05 -11.94
CA LEU A 50 3.08 -15.78 -12.34
C LEU A 50 4.47 -15.67 -11.73
N LEU A 51 5.43 -15.20 -12.53
CA LEU A 51 6.77 -14.93 -12.04
C LEU A 51 6.73 -13.68 -11.16
N THR A 52 7.22 -13.81 -9.92
CA THR A 52 7.30 -12.69 -8.97
C THR A 52 8.73 -12.48 -8.48
N TYR A 53 9.00 -11.28 -7.98
CA TYR A 53 10.24 -10.94 -7.29
C TYR A 53 9.96 -9.90 -6.22
N VAL A 54 10.82 -9.80 -5.22
CA VAL A 54 10.76 -8.75 -4.19
C VAL A 54 11.61 -7.57 -4.65
N ASP A 55 11.04 -6.37 -4.64
CA ASP A 55 11.75 -5.15 -5.01
C ASP A 55 12.62 -4.60 -3.86
N LYS A 56 13.25 -3.45 -4.10
CA LYS A 56 14.13 -2.78 -3.12
C LYS A 56 13.39 -2.33 -1.86
N ASP A 57 12.09 -2.12 -1.95
CA ASP A 57 11.24 -1.62 -0.89
C ASP A 57 10.59 -2.78 -0.12
N GLY A 58 10.75 -4.02 -0.59
CA GLY A 58 10.24 -5.23 0.05
C GLY A 58 8.85 -5.66 -0.45
N LEU A 59 8.38 -5.10 -1.57
CA LEU A 59 7.10 -5.47 -2.17
C LEU A 59 7.26 -6.58 -3.21
N TYR A 60 6.34 -7.53 -3.20
CA TYR A 60 6.20 -8.51 -4.27
C TYR A 60 5.69 -7.84 -5.54
N ARG A 61 6.43 -7.96 -6.65
CA ARG A 61 6.07 -7.45 -7.97
C ARG A 61 6.09 -8.55 -9.02
N LEU A 62 5.23 -8.41 -10.03
CA LEU A 62 5.13 -9.33 -11.16
C LEU A 62 6.22 -9.05 -12.18
N LYS A 63 6.88 -10.12 -12.65
CA LYS A 63 7.85 -10.10 -13.74
C LYS A 63 7.17 -10.50 -15.04
N LEU A 64 6.61 -9.53 -15.74
CA LEU A 64 5.88 -9.74 -17.00
C LEU A 64 6.79 -9.56 -18.23
N LYS A 65 6.38 -10.08 -19.39
CA LYS A 65 7.12 -9.88 -20.66
C LYS A 65 7.01 -8.44 -21.22
N ILE A 66 6.16 -7.60 -20.62
CA ILE A 66 5.92 -6.21 -21.02
C ILE A 66 6.94 -5.21 -20.48
N ILE A 67 7.99 -5.68 -19.79
CA ILE A 67 9.07 -4.83 -19.24
C ILE A 67 9.71 -3.91 -20.29
N ARG A 68 9.65 -4.27 -21.58
CA ARG A 68 10.24 -3.49 -22.68
C ARG A 68 9.30 -2.43 -23.28
N ARG A 69 8.07 -2.31 -22.79
CA ARG A 69 7.15 -1.26 -23.21
C ARG A 69 7.65 0.08 -22.67
N ASP A 70 7.46 1.15 -23.44
CA ASP A 70 7.72 2.52 -22.98
C ASP A 70 6.54 2.95 -22.09
N ASP A 71 6.68 2.72 -20.78
CA ASP A 71 5.62 2.93 -19.78
C ASP A 71 6.22 3.11 -18.38
N THR A 72 5.39 3.42 -17.39
CA THR A 72 5.84 3.60 -15.99
C THR A 72 6.28 2.28 -15.37
N GLU A 73 7.10 2.36 -14.31
CA GLU A 73 7.62 1.15 -13.66
C GLU A 73 6.52 0.28 -13.08
N ASP A 74 5.47 0.88 -12.51
CA ASP A 74 4.33 0.14 -11.98
C ASP A 74 3.51 -0.57 -13.07
N PHE A 75 3.47 -0.04 -14.30
CA PHE A 75 2.88 -0.75 -15.43
C PHE A 75 3.76 -1.90 -15.94
N ARG A 76 5.07 -1.67 -16.00
CA ARG A 76 6.04 -2.67 -16.49
C ARG A 76 6.27 -3.79 -15.49
N ARG A 77 6.14 -3.47 -14.20
CA ARG A 77 6.37 -4.34 -13.03
C ARG A 77 5.28 -4.12 -11.98
N PRO A 78 4.05 -4.59 -12.24
CA PRO A 78 2.92 -4.39 -11.35
C PRO A 78 3.17 -4.96 -9.96
N ILE A 79 2.65 -4.27 -8.95
CA ILE A 79 2.63 -4.76 -7.57
C ILE A 79 1.65 -5.93 -7.50
N ALA A 80 2.11 -7.04 -6.93
CA ALA A 80 1.28 -8.22 -6.80
C ALA A 80 0.21 -7.97 -5.72
N LEU A 81 -1.04 -8.24 -6.05
CA LEU A 81 -2.15 -8.21 -5.11
C LEU A 81 -2.77 -9.61 -5.05
N SER A 82 -3.29 -9.97 -3.88
CA SER A 82 -4.02 -11.21 -3.72
C SER A 82 -5.32 -11.18 -4.52
N SER A 83 -5.72 -12.34 -5.04
CA SER A 83 -7.02 -12.48 -5.73
C SER A 83 -8.23 -12.45 -4.79
N ASN A 84 -8.03 -12.32 -3.48
CA ASN A 84 -9.10 -12.17 -2.51
C ASN A 84 -9.73 -10.76 -2.54
N TYR A 85 -9.09 -9.81 -3.22
CA TYR A 85 -9.63 -8.48 -3.41
C TYR A 85 -10.41 -8.43 -4.73
N GLU A 86 -11.67 -8.06 -4.65
CA GLU A 86 -12.53 -7.85 -5.81
C GLU A 86 -12.04 -6.63 -6.59
N LEU A 87 -11.83 -6.78 -7.90
CA LEU A 87 -11.54 -5.63 -8.77
C LEU A 87 -12.82 -4.81 -8.89
N VAL A 88 -12.86 -3.64 -8.24
CA VAL A 88 -13.96 -2.69 -8.41
C VAL A 88 -13.84 -2.07 -9.80
N HIS A 89 -14.83 -2.33 -10.64
CA HIS A 89 -14.87 -1.96 -12.05
C HIS A 89 -15.67 -0.67 -12.31
#